data_AF-A0AB73S6E4-F1
#
_entry.id   AF-A0AB73S6E4-F1
#
_cell.length_a   1.000
_cell.length_b   1.000
_cell.length_c   1.000
_cell.angle_alpha   90.00
_cell.angle_beta   90.00
_cell.angle_gamma   90.00
#
_symmetry.space_group_name_H-M   'P 1'
#
loop_
_entity.id
_entity.type
_entity.pdbx_description
1 polymer ?
#
loop_
_entity_poly.entity_id
_entity_poly.type
_entity_poly.pdbx_seq_one_letter_code
_entity_poly.pdbx_strand_id
1 'polypeptide(L)'
;MSLEKKIFILKRIRFLDHEDDSIELFEEILNEILQMADNKVIIDLCSVFHDEIDEPSIVGDLIESIFYIIEKNGVEDGLSKLIEGISIVLPQAKYCAKRFYRSLLASDDFIIPFINVLKKAKTTNKEDVIKILKEISEKQPQQYFEKVDLICKEVI
;
A
#
# COMPACT_ATOMS: atom_id res chain seq x y z
N MET A 1 12.40 6.42 19.47
CA MET A 1 13.08 6.60 18.16
C MET A 1 12.27 7.55 17.29
N SER A 2 12.88 8.44 16.49
CA SER A 2 12.12 9.29 15.56
C SER A 2 11.46 8.44 14.47
N LEU A 3 10.36 8.92 13.91
CA LEU A 3 9.64 8.23 12.84
C LEU A 3 10.55 7.98 11.62
N GLU A 4 11.30 8.99 11.19
CA GLU A 4 12.28 8.87 10.10
C GLU A 4 13.28 7.74 10.33
N LYS A 5 13.78 7.61 11.57
CA LYS A 5 14.71 6.54 11.93
C LYS A 5 14.04 5.17 11.92
N LYS A 6 12.77 5.06 12.34
CA LYS A 6 11.99 3.81 12.24
C LYS A 6 11.81 3.38 10.79
N ILE A 7 11.38 4.28 9.93
CA ILE A 7 11.21 4.03 8.49
C ILE A 7 12.53 3.62 7.85
N PHE A 8 13.63 4.32 8.18
CA PHE A 8 14.96 3.95 7.70
C PHE A 8 15.34 2.52 8.09
N ILE A 9 15.07 2.11 9.34
CA ILE A 9 15.36 0.75 9.79
C ILE A 9 14.47 -0.26 9.08
N LEU A 10 13.15 -0.03 8.97
CA LEU A 10 12.25 -0.91 8.20
C LEU A 10 12.75 -1.12 6.77
N LYS A 11 13.23 -0.06 6.12
CA LYS A 11 13.80 -0.13 4.77
C LYS A 11 15.08 -0.96 4.71
N ARG A 12 15.88 -1.00 5.77
CA ARG A 12 17.09 -1.82 5.81
C ARG A 12 16.73 -3.29 6.03
N ILE A 13 15.94 -3.56 7.06
CA ILE A 13 15.72 -4.93 7.57
C ILE A 13 14.69 -5.74 6.78
N ARG A 14 13.92 -5.11 5.88
CA ARG A 14 12.92 -5.79 5.04
C ARG A 14 13.46 -6.97 4.23
N PHE A 15 14.77 -7.01 4.01
CA PHE A 15 15.44 -8.07 3.23
C PHE A 15 16.00 -9.19 4.10
N LEU A 16 16.12 -9.00 5.41
CA LEU A 16 16.69 -9.98 6.35
C LEU A 16 18.12 -10.43 5.96
N ASP A 17 18.92 -9.53 5.38
CA ASP A 17 20.27 -9.82 4.85
C ASP A 17 21.36 -9.92 5.93
N HIS A 18 21.06 -9.52 7.17
CA HIS A 18 22.01 -9.47 8.28
C HIS A 18 21.57 -10.39 9.43
N GLU A 19 22.52 -10.96 10.16
CA GLU A 19 22.25 -11.92 11.26
C GLU A 19 21.32 -11.36 12.35
N ASP A 20 21.38 -10.04 12.59
CA ASP A 20 20.55 -9.36 13.59
C ASP A 20 19.20 -8.88 13.03
N ASP A 21 18.95 -9.00 11.73
CA ASP A 21 17.67 -8.63 11.14
C ASP A 21 16.69 -9.80 11.32
N SER A 22 15.51 -9.51 11.87
CA SER A 22 14.48 -10.52 12.10
C SER A 22 13.08 -9.99 11.80
N ILE A 23 12.14 -10.91 11.57
CA ILE A 23 10.73 -10.57 11.36
C ILE A 23 10.17 -9.91 12.62
N GLU A 24 10.53 -10.41 13.80
CA GLU A 24 10.10 -9.86 15.09
C GLU A 24 10.56 -8.40 15.27
N LEU A 25 11.80 -8.08 14.85
CA LEU A 25 12.29 -6.70 14.89
C LEU A 25 11.52 -5.80 13.91
N PHE A 26 11.18 -6.32 12.72
CA PHE A 26 10.36 -5.61 11.75
C PHE A 26 8.97 -5.30 12.31
N GLU A 27 8.31 -6.31 12.87
CA GLU A 27 6.99 -6.20 13.50
C GLU A 27 7.01 -5.25 14.70
N GLU A 28 8.03 -5.31 15.56
CA GLU A 28 8.18 -4.42 16.71
C GLU A 28 8.24 -2.96 16.25
N ILE A 29 9.10 -2.65 15.28
CA ILE A 29 9.25 -1.28 14.77
C ILE A 29 7.97 -0.82 14.09
N LEU A 30 7.32 -1.68 13.30
CA LEU A 30 6.07 -1.36 12.61
C LEU A 30 4.96 -1.06 13.62
N ASN A 31 4.83 -1.88 14.67
CA ASN A 31 3.89 -1.66 15.77
C ASN A 31 4.16 -0.33 16.49
N GLU A 32 5.43 0.02 16.74
CA GLU A 32 5.74 1.32 17.33
C GLU A 32 5.38 2.52 16.41
N ILE A 33 5.39 2.34 15.09
CA ILE A 33 4.91 3.37 14.15
C ILE A 33 3.39 3.52 14.31
N LEU A 34 2.66 2.42 14.33
CA LEU A 34 1.19 2.41 14.42
C LEU A 34 0.63 3.12 15.67
N GLN A 35 1.38 3.14 16.77
CA GLN A 35 0.97 3.85 17.99
C GLN A 35 0.98 5.38 17.85
N MET A 36 1.72 5.92 16.89
CA MET A 36 1.97 7.37 16.75
C MET A 36 1.55 7.94 15.39
N ALA A 37 1.07 7.09 14.48
CA ALA A 37 0.86 7.41 13.07
C ALA A 37 -0.43 8.20 12.80
N ASP A 38 -0.28 9.31 12.06
CA ASP A 38 -1.35 9.92 11.26
C ASP A 38 -1.22 9.46 9.78
N ASN A 39 -2.14 9.85 8.90
CA ASN A 39 -2.12 9.43 7.49
C ASN A 39 -0.85 9.83 6.73
N LYS A 40 -0.06 10.81 7.21
CA LYS A 40 1.14 11.27 6.47
C LYS A 40 2.20 10.19 6.38
N VAL A 41 2.26 9.30 7.38
CA VAL A 41 3.25 8.20 7.39
C VAL A 41 3.02 7.18 6.28
N ILE A 42 1.83 7.12 5.69
CA ILE A 42 1.50 6.14 4.64
C ILE A 42 2.47 6.27 3.45
N ILE A 43 2.86 7.48 3.08
CA ILE A 43 3.83 7.73 2.01
C ILE A 43 5.21 7.16 2.38
N ASP A 44 5.63 7.33 3.63
CA ASP A 44 6.91 6.80 4.12
C ASP A 44 6.89 5.27 4.15
N LEU A 45 5.78 4.67 4.60
CA LEU A 45 5.57 3.22 4.57
C LEU A 45 5.53 2.67 3.15
N CYS A 46 4.97 3.41 2.18
CA CYS A 46 5.04 3.04 0.77
C CYS A 46 6.49 2.88 0.28
N SER A 47 7.44 3.63 0.85
CA SER A 47 8.86 3.52 0.52
C SER A 47 9.57 2.29 1.08
N VAL A 48 8.89 1.52 1.94
CA VAL A 48 9.39 0.25 2.49
C VAL A 48 9.15 -0.90 1.52
N PHE A 49 8.11 -0.84 0.68
CA PHE A 49 7.83 -1.90 -0.30
C PHE A 49 9.00 -2.09 -1.29
N HIS A 50 9.29 -3.35 -1.58
CA HIS A 50 10.27 -3.77 -2.57
C HIS A 50 9.93 -5.17 -3.07
N ASP A 51 10.04 -5.43 -4.38
CA ASP A 51 9.70 -6.74 -4.94
C ASP A 51 10.73 -7.84 -4.60
N GLU A 52 11.91 -7.46 -4.11
CA GLU A 52 12.96 -8.39 -3.62
C GLU A 52 12.83 -8.71 -2.11
N ILE A 53 11.71 -8.35 -1.46
CA ILE A 53 11.43 -8.86 -0.10
C ILE A 53 11.09 -10.35 -0.23
N ASP A 54 11.98 -11.21 0.28
CA ASP A 54 11.81 -12.66 0.20
C ASP A 54 10.72 -13.18 1.15
N GLU A 55 10.57 -12.58 2.33
CA GLU A 55 9.59 -13.00 3.34
C GLU A 55 8.19 -12.41 3.04
N PRO A 56 7.20 -13.22 2.62
CA PRO A 56 5.90 -12.71 2.23
C PRO A 56 5.09 -12.10 3.38
N SER A 57 5.38 -12.44 4.65
CA SER A 57 4.72 -11.87 5.83
C SER A 57 5.01 -10.38 5.96
N ILE A 58 6.26 -9.94 5.75
CA ILE A 58 6.68 -8.53 5.82
C ILE A 58 5.80 -7.65 4.92
N VAL A 59 5.54 -8.10 3.68
CA VAL A 59 4.65 -7.38 2.75
C VAL A 59 3.21 -7.38 3.24
N GLY A 60 2.74 -8.49 3.84
CA GLY A 60 1.43 -8.59 4.46
C GLY A 60 1.25 -7.60 5.61
N ASP A 61 2.18 -7.61 6.57
CA ASP A 61 2.15 -6.76 7.76
C ASP A 61 2.18 -5.27 7.40
N LEU A 62 2.96 -4.89 6.37
CA LEU A 62 2.96 -3.53 5.83
C LEU A 62 1.60 -3.13 5.26
N ILE A 63 0.97 -4.00 4.47
CA ILE A 63 -0.36 -3.73 3.88
C ILE A 63 -1.41 -3.59 4.98
N GLU A 64 -1.43 -4.51 5.93
CA GLU A 64 -2.36 -4.49 7.06
C GLU A 64 -2.17 -3.24 7.93
N SER A 65 -0.92 -2.87 8.20
CA SER A 65 -0.57 -1.65 8.93
C SER A 65 -1.04 -0.38 8.23
N ILE A 66 -0.87 -0.30 6.91
CA ILE A 66 -1.36 0.84 6.13
C ILE A 66 -2.89 0.91 6.19
N PHE A 67 -3.61 -0.20 6.02
CA PHE A 67 -5.07 -0.19 6.12
C PHE A 67 -5.56 0.17 7.52
N TYR A 68 -4.91 -0.34 8.55
CA TYR A 68 -5.20 0.04 9.93
C TYR A 68 -5.07 1.57 10.14
N ILE A 69 -4.03 2.19 9.59
CA ILE A 69 -3.86 3.66 9.66
C ILE A 69 -5.00 4.38 8.93
N ILE A 70 -5.36 3.91 7.73
CA ILE A 70 -6.43 4.48 6.88
C ILE A 70 -7.77 4.45 7.62
N GLU A 71 -8.13 3.31 8.21
CA GLU A 71 -9.38 3.14 8.94
C GLU A 71 -9.44 4.02 10.19
N LYS A 72 -8.32 4.10 10.93
CA LYS A 72 -8.25 4.84 12.19
C LYS A 72 -8.22 6.36 12.00
N ASN A 73 -7.62 6.85 10.92
CA ASN A 73 -7.34 8.28 10.74
C ASN A 73 -8.14 8.94 9.61
N GLY A 74 -9.16 8.25 9.08
CA GLY A 74 -10.04 8.76 8.03
C GLY A 74 -9.70 8.17 6.67
N VAL A 75 -10.66 7.39 6.16
CA VAL A 75 -10.47 6.50 5.01
C VAL A 75 -10.07 7.26 3.74
N GLU A 76 -10.79 8.32 3.36
CA GLU A 76 -10.50 9.04 2.12
C GLU A 76 -9.14 9.76 2.16
N ASP A 77 -8.76 10.35 3.29
CA ASP A 77 -7.46 11.03 3.41
C ASP A 77 -6.31 10.01 3.36
N GLY A 78 -6.44 8.89 4.07
CA GLY A 78 -5.47 7.80 4.04
C GLY A 78 -5.31 7.18 2.65
N LEU A 79 -6.43 6.88 1.96
CA LEU A 79 -6.41 6.39 0.58
C LEU A 79 -5.78 7.42 -0.38
N SER A 80 -5.91 8.72 -0.12
CA SER A 80 -5.25 9.76 -0.92
C SER A 80 -3.74 9.71 -0.78
N LYS A 81 -3.25 9.55 0.45
CA LYS A 81 -1.80 9.41 0.73
C LYS A 81 -1.21 8.17 0.09
N LEU A 82 -1.99 7.10 0.05
CA LEU A 82 -1.63 5.86 -0.60
C LEU A 82 -1.55 5.98 -2.13
N ILE A 83 -2.53 6.62 -2.77
CA ILE A 83 -2.49 6.92 -4.21
C ILE A 83 -1.34 7.88 -4.53
N GLU A 84 -1.00 8.83 -3.63
CA GLU A 84 0.20 9.66 -3.76
C GLU A 84 1.49 8.81 -3.75
N GLY A 85 1.56 7.86 -2.82
CA GLY A 85 2.67 6.95 -2.62
C GLY A 85 2.96 5.99 -3.78
N ILE A 86 2.04 5.80 -4.74
CA ILE A 86 2.27 4.87 -5.87
C ILE A 86 3.52 5.22 -6.69
N SER A 87 3.82 6.51 -6.79
CA SER A 87 5.01 7.03 -7.48
C SER A 87 6.33 6.66 -6.78
N ILE A 88 6.26 6.31 -5.49
CA ILE A 88 7.39 5.82 -4.70
C ILE A 88 7.49 4.30 -4.81
N VAL A 89 6.35 3.60 -4.87
CA VAL A 89 6.29 2.13 -4.98
C VAL A 89 6.79 1.67 -6.35
N LEU A 90 6.46 2.40 -7.42
CA LEU A 90 6.90 2.07 -8.78
C LEU A 90 8.24 2.74 -9.12
N PRO A 91 9.13 2.07 -9.88
CA PRO A 91 8.95 0.76 -10.50
C PRO A 91 9.37 -0.45 -9.64
N GLN A 92 10.08 -0.25 -8.53
CA GLN A 92 10.80 -1.30 -7.80
C GLN A 92 9.92 -2.28 -7.00
N ALA A 93 8.65 -1.95 -6.77
CA ALA A 93 7.75 -2.74 -5.94
C ALA A 93 6.38 -2.99 -6.62
N LYS A 94 6.40 -3.35 -7.91
CA LYS A 94 5.18 -3.56 -8.72
C LYS A 94 4.39 -4.78 -8.27
N TYR A 95 5.05 -5.86 -7.86
CA TYR A 95 4.38 -7.03 -7.29
C TYR A 95 3.75 -6.71 -5.92
N CYS A 96 4.45 -5.96 -5.05
CA CYS A 96 3.88 -5.44 -3.82
C CYS A 96 2.64 -4.56 -4.09
N ALA A 97 2.72 -3.64 -5.06
CA ALA A 97 1.59 -2.81 -5.45
C ALA A 97 0.36 -3.65 -5.86
N LYS A 98 0.58 -4.75 -6.60
CA LYS A 98 -0.50 -5.68 -6.97
C LYS A 98 -1.09 -6.40 -5.76
N ARG A 99 -0.27 -6.85 -4.81
CA ARG A 99 -0.78 -7.47 -3.57
C ARG A 99 -1.62 -6.47 -2.79
N PHE A 100 -1.11 -5.24 -2.64
CA PHE A 100 -1.80 -4.15 -1.99
C PHE A 100 -3.18 -3.86 -2.61
N TYR A 101 -3.24 -3.62 -3.93
CA TYR A 101 -4.52 -3.30 -4.60
C TYR A 101 -5.49 -4.48 -4.64
N ARG A 102 -5.00 -5.73 -4.62
CA ARG A 102 -5.88 -6.89 -4.41
C ARG A 102 -6.54 -6.88 -3.05
N SER A 103 -5.80 -6.56 -2.00
CA SER A 103 -6.35 -6.43 -0.65
C SER A 103 -7.37 -5.29 -0.57
N LEU A 104 -7.11 -4.16 -1.23
CA LEU A 104 -8.11 -3.08 -1.35
C LEU A 104 -9.37 -3.56 -2.06
N LEU A 105 -9.22 -4.22 -3.21
CA LEU A 105 -10.35 -4.73 -4.00
C LEU A 105 -11.13 -5.84 -3.27
N ALA A 106 -10.51 -6.54 -2.32
CA ALA A 106 -11.18 -7.54 -1.49
C ALA A 106 -12.11 -6.93 -0.44
N SER A 107 -11.92 -5.65 -0.08
CA SER A 107 -12.75 -4.93 0.88
C SER A 107 -13.79 -4.05 0.18
N ASP A 108 -15.06 -4.42 0.30
CA ASP A 108 -16.16 -3.65 -0.29
C ASP A 108 -16.27 -2.23 0.30
N ASP A 109 -15.94 -2.07 1.57
CA ASP A 109 -16.00 -0.80 2.30
C ASP A 109 -15.02 0.25 1.75
N PHE A 110 -13.93 -0.19 1.11
CA PHE A 110 -12.96 0.73 0.50
C PHE A 110 -13.30 1.15 -0.92
N ILE A 111 -14.19 0.46 -1.64
CA ILE A 111 -14.40 0.70 -3.07
C ILE A 111 -14.92 2.11 -3.35
N ILE A 112 -15.98 2.54 -2.67
CA ILE A 112 -16.58 3.86 -2.89
C ILE A 112 -15.63 5.00 -2.46
N PRO A 113 -15.04 4.99 -1.24
CA PRO A 113 -14.03 5.98 -0.85
C PRO A 113 -12.84 6.03 -1.81
N PHE A 114 -12.37 4.87 -2.28
CA PHE A 114 -11.26 4.79 -3.22
C PHE A 114 -11.58 5.45 -4.56
N ILE A 115 -12.79 5.22 -5.11
CA ILE A 115 -13.24 5.90 -6.34
C ILE A 115 -13.25 7.42 -6.14
N ASN A 116 -13.80 7.91 -5.02
CA ASN A 116 -13.90 9.34 -4.73
C ASN A 116 -12.53 10.03 -4.70
N VAL A 117 -11.55 9.37 -4.10
CA VAL A 117 -10.18 9.89 -3.99
C VAL A 117 -9.45 9.77 -5.32
N LEU A 118 -9.56 8.62 -6.00
CA LEU A 118 -8.88 8.38 -7.27
C LEU A 118 -9.35 9.37 -8.34
N LYS A 119 -10.64 9.74 -8.38
CA LYS A 119 -11.18 10.82 -9.25
C LYS A 119 -10.39 12.12 -9.13
N LYS A 120 -10.00 12.49 -7.90
CA LYS A 120 -9.32 13.75 -7.54
C LYS A 120 -7.78 13.66 -7.62
N ALA A 121 -7.23 12.46 -7.78
CA ALA A 121 -5.78 12.25 -7.80
C ALA A 121 -5.10 12.89 -9.02
N LYS A 122 -3.80 13.18 -8.88
CA LYS A 122 -2.95 13.63 -10.00
C LYS A 122 -3.04 12.62 -11.15
N THR A 123 -3.11 13.12 -12.38
CA THR A 123 -3.28 12.30 -13.59
C THR A 123 -2.28 11.15 -13.68
N THR A 124 -0.99 11.42 -13.42
CA THR A 124 0.05 10.39 -13.47
C THR A 124 -0.20 9.25 -12.48
N ASN A 125 -0.50 9.59 -11.23
CA ASN A 125 -0.77 8.59 -10.19
C ASN A 125 -2.06 7.82 -10.51
N LYS A 126 -3.09 8.52 -10.99
CA LYS A 126 -4.34 7.90 -11.43
C LYS A 126 -4.09 6.86 -12.53
N GLU A 127 -3.30 7.20 -13.54
CA GLU A 127 -2.94 6.30 -14.65
C GLU A 127 -2.17 5.06 -14.16
N ASP A 128 -1.18 5.25 -13.29
CA ASP A 128 -0.39 4.15 -12.70
C ASP A 128 -1.27 3.18 -11.90
N VAL A 129 -2.16 3.71 -11.08
CA VAL A 129 -3.12 2.92 -10.30
C VAL A 129 -4.08 2.16 -11.20
N ILE A 130 -4.70 2.83 -12.18
CA ILE A 130 -5.61 2.20 -13.14
C ILE A 130 -4.91 1.09 -13.92
N LYS A 131 -3.64 1.30 -14.31
CA LYS A 131 -2.84 0.28 -14.98
C LYS A 131 -2.66 -0.96 -14.10
N ILE A 132 -2.33 -0.80 -12.82
CA ILE A 132 -2.21 -1.93 -11.89
C ILE A 132 -3.53 -2.66 -11.72
N LEU A 133 -4.64 -1.94 -11.54
CA LEU A 133 -5.98 -2.53 -11.38
C LEU A 133 -6.38 -3.36 -12.61
N LYS A 134 -6.11 -2.85 -13.82
CA LYS A 134 -6.32 -3.59 -15.07
C LYS A 134 -5.47 -4.85 -15.13
N GLU A 135 -4.18 -4.77 -14.79
CA GLU A 135 -3.29 -5.94 -14.75
C GLU A 135 -3.75 -6.99 -13.70
N ILE A 136 -4.38 -6.59 -12.60
CA ILE A 136 -4.98 -7.50 -11.61
C ILE A 136 -6.22 -8.17 -12.22
N SER A 137 -7.13 -7.38 -12.80
CA SER A 137 -8.36 -7.85 -13.44
C SER A 137 -8.08 -8.83 -14.58
N GLU A 138 -7.12 -8.54 -15.44
CA GLU A 138 -6.73 -9.42 -16.56
C GLU A 138 -6.21 -10.78 -16.07
N LYS A 139 -5.47 -10.80 -14.96
CA LYS A 139 -4.94 -12.05 -14.39
C LYS A 139 -6.00 -12.88 -13.67
N GLN A 140 -6.98 -12.23 -13.04
CA GLN A 140 -8.00 -12.87 -12.20
C GLN A 140 -9.39 -12.26 -12.46
N PRO A 141 -9.93 -12.40 -13.69
CA PRO A 141 -11.13 -11.67 -14.11
C PRO A 141 -12.37 -12.09 -13.33
N GLN A 142 -12.51 -13.37 -12.99
CA GLN A 142 -13.63 -13.87 -12.20
C GLN A 142 -13.73 -13.22 -10.81
N GLN A 143 -12.61 -12.76 -10.26
CA GLN A 143 -12.56 -12.16 -8.92
C GLN A 143 -12.68 -10.64 -8.95
N TYR A 144 -12.08 -9.99 -9.96
CA TYR A 144 -11.85 -8.54 -9.91
C TYR A 144 -12.46 -7.75 -11.07
N PHE A 145 -12.98 -8.40 -12.12
CA PHE A 145 -13.47 -7.69 -13.30
C PHE A 145 -14.54 -6.66 -12.96
N GLU A 146 -15.61 -7.06 -12.27
CA GLU A 146 -16.75 -6.19 -11.97
C GLU A 146 -16.33 -4.95 -11.15
N LYS A 147 -15.50 -5.16 -10.13
CA LYS A 147 -15.01 -4.06 -9.27
C LYS A 147 -14.09 -3.11 -10.04
N VAL A 148 -13.16 -3.65 -10.84
CA VAL A 148 -12.23 -2.82 -11.63
C VAL A 148 -12.97 -2.08 -12.75
N ASP A 149 -13.94 -2.71 -13.39
CA ASP A 149 -14.79 -2.08 -14.41
C ASP A 149 -15.61 -0.92 -13.82
N LEU A 150 -16.22 -1.11 -12.64
CA LEU A 150 -16.90 -0.04 -11.90
C LEU A 150 -15.95 1.13 -11.62
N ILE A 151 -14.77 0.87 -11.05
CA ILE A 151 -13.78 1.92 -10.76
C ILE A 151 -13.39 2.66 -12.03
N CYS A 152 -13.13 1.94 -13.13
CA CYS A 152 -12.74 2.55 -14.40
C CYS A 152 -13.85 3.44 -14.96
N LYS A 153 -15.11 2.99 -14.96
CA LYS A 153 -16.27 3.75 -15.46
C LYS A 153 -16.52 5.05 -14.69
N GLU A 154 -16.22 5.05 -13.40
CA GLU A 154 -16.42 6.21 -12.56
C GLU A 154 -15.26 7.21 -12.66
N VAL A 155 -14.03 6.74 -12.90
CA VAL A 155 -12.81 7.55 -12.80
C VAL A 155 -12.33 8.10 -14.15
N ILE A 156 -12.65 7.40 -15.25
CA ILE A 156 -12.25 7.71 -16.64
C ILE A 156 -13.41 8.38 -17.37
#